data_AF-H1Y1Z5-F1
#
_entry.id   AF-H1Y1Z5-F1
#
_cell.length_a   1.000
_cell.length_b   1.000
_cell.length_c   1.000
_cell.angle_alpha   90.00
_cell.angle_beta   90.00
_cell.angle_gamma   90.00
#
_symmetry.space_group_name_H-M   'P 1'
#
loop_
_entity.id
_entity.type
_entity.pdbx_description
1 polymer ?
#
loop_
_entity_poly.entity_id
_entity_poly.type
_entity_poly.pdbx_seq_one_letter_code
_entity_poly.pdbx_strand_id
1 'polypeptide(L)'
;MSVNTNQIKRNNSIDYLRGLAACGIVCYHMYLFNFGEADSSSILAKVKIYGVAIFYVISGLTLSIVYLGKLEFTKSSIGEFYFKRAVRVIPLLWLATILQILIESNRGWPPVKKLLSNVTVFYGSFKPSTFIVGGAWSIGNEILFYLLFPLLVWLIVKNVRFFYVAILFISLPFFYYTFKGLNPTETLGHQWDKYANSFDQFIFFAIGILFGTFAPKLVKLKSYLPLFIIAFVLLFAYFPVSGEPIHLVVGYTRIVLSLLTIIVCYLFYNCDFGFLPGFMKAILNFLAECSYSIYLLHQVIFAALLRFVHTTAPVLILLTVSLTLVLSYISYNYFELYFMNWGKRYVQNKRAEKTLLPVS
;
A
#
# COMPACT_ATOMS: atom_id res chain seq x y z
N MET A 1 -30.04 14.74 -25.51
CA MET A 1 -29.36 15.25 -24.31
C MET A 1 -28.21 14.30 -23.99
N SER A 2 -26.98 14.72 -24.30
CA SER A 2 -25.76 13.93 -24.15
C SER A 2 -25.49 13.65 -22.68
N VAL A 3 -25.41 12.37 -22.32
CA VAL A 3 -25.00 11.90 -20.99
C VAL A 3 -23.58 12.40 -20.75
N ASN A 4 -23.46 13.43 -19.92
CA ASN A 4 -22.17 13.94 -19.45
C ASN A 4 -21.57 12.86 -18.54
N THR A 5 -20.69 12.04 -19.10
CA THR A 5 -19.86 11.11 -18.35
C THR A 5 -18.86 11.96 -17.56
N ASN A 6 -19.25 12.38 -16.36
CA ASN A 6 -18.32 12.93 -15.38
C ASN A 6 -17.26 11.85 -15.11
N GLN A 7 -16.19 11.87 -15.89
CA GLN A 7 -14.94 11.18 -15.58
C GLN A 7 -14.56 11.67 -14.19
N ILE A 8 -14.58 10.78 -13.21
CA ILE A 8 -14.03 11.09 -11.88
C ILE A 8 -12.60 11.53 -12.14
N LYS A 9 -12.33 12.83 -11.96
CA LYS A 9 -10.99 13.40 -12.09
C LYS A 9 -10.09 12.63 -11.12
N ARG A 10 -9.13 11.87 -11.66
CA ARG A 10 -8.14 11.12 -10.87
C ARG A 10 -7.49 12.07 -9.87
N ASN A 11 -7.52 11.72 -8.60
CA ASN A 11 -6.85 12.53 -7.57
C ASN A 11 -5.35 12.21 -7.60
N ASN A 12 -4.62 12.98 -8.42
CA ASN A 12 -3.19 12.77 -8.60
C ASN A 12 -2.39 12.98 -7.31
N SER A 13 -2.90 13.79 -6.37
CA SER A 13 -2.21 14.18 -5.15
C SER A 13 -1.97 13.01 -4.20
N ILE A 14 -2.96 12.14 -4.01
CA ILE A 14 -2.78 10.93 -3.18
C ILE A 14 -1.93 9.87 -3.88
N ASP A 15 -1.98 9.83 -5.21
CA ASP A 15 -1.12 8.98 -6.02
C ASP A 15 0.36 9.44 -5.89
N TYR A 16 0.64 10.75 -5.84
CA TYR A 16 1.99 11.28 -5.55
C TYR A 16 2.52 10.81 -4.20
N LEU A 17 1.70 10.89 -3.15
CA LEU A 17 2.08 10.44 -1.82
C LEU A 17 2.43 8.93 -1.81
N ARG A 18 1.67 8.12 -2.56
CA ARG A 18 1.97 6.68 -2.73
C ARG A 18 3.34 6.46 -3.37
N GLY A 19 3.65 7.20 -4.43
CA GLY A 19 4.96 7.13 -5.11
C GLY A 19 6.12 7.53 -4.19
N LEU A 20 5.94 8.61 -3.41
CA LEU A 20 6.92 9.06 -2.42
C LEU A 20 7.12 8.03 -1.31
N ALA A 21 6.04 7.41 -0.81
CA ALA A 21 6.12 6.35 0.19
C ALA A 21 6.86 5.11 -0.35
N ALA A 22 6.62 4.72 -1.60
CA ALA A 22 7.37 3.64 -2.26
C ALA A 22 8.87 3.93 -2.27
N CYS A 23 9.26 5.13 -2.71
CA CYS A 23 10.67 5.55 -2.76
C CYS A 23 11.30 5.60 -1.36
N GLY A 24 10.58 6.12 -0.36
CA GLY A 24 11.04 6.15 1.02
C GLY A 24 11.33 4.76 1.58
N ILE A 25 10.48 3.77 1.27
CA ILE A 25 10.70 2.37 1.65
C ILE A 25 11.92 1.77 0.92
N VAL A 26 12.11 2.09 -0.37
CA VAL A 26 13.32 1.69 -1.11
C VAL A 26 14.57 2.26 -0.42
N CYS A 27 14.58 3.56 -0.10
CA CYS A 27 15.70 4.19 0.59
C CYS A 27 15.99 3.51 1.94
N TYR A 28 14.96 3.19 2.72
CA TYR A 28 15.14 2.46 3.98
C TYR A 28 15.74 1.07 3.74
N HIS A 29 15.26 0.29 2.77
CA HIS A 29 15.81 -1.03 2.51
C HIS A 29 17.24 -0.97 1.98
N MET A 30 17.58 0.02 1.14
CA MET A 30 18.96 0.24 0.71
C MET A 30 19.88 0.53 1.91
N TYR A 31 19.39 1.29 2.89
CA TYR A 31 20.12 1.49 4.13
C TYR A 31 20.23 0.20 4.93
N LEU A 32 19.11 -0.49 5.19
CA LEU A 32 19.03 -1.72 5.98
C LEU A 32 20.01 -2.79 5.48
N PHE A 33 20.02 -3.03 4.17
CA PHE A 33 20.79 -4.12 3.58
C PHE A 33 22.31 -3.87 3.57
N ASN A 34 22.75 -2.61 3.75
CA ASN A 34 24.16 -2.24 3.67
C ASN A 34 24.74 -1.77 5.01
N PHE A 35 23.89 -1.22 5.89
CA PHE A 35 24.33 -0.55 7.13
C PHE A 35 23.61 -1.06 8.39
N GLY A 36 22.67 -2.00 8.26
CA GLY A 36 21.90 -2.55 9.38
C GLY A 36 20.66 -1.74 9.75
N GLU A 37 20.04 -2.08 10.87
CA GLU A 37 18.80 -1.40 11.30
C GLU A 37 19.04 0.07 11.66
N ALA A 38 18.10 0.92 11.24
CA ALA A 38 18.13 2.33 11.55
C ALA A 38 17.50 2.59 12.92
N ASP A 39 18.13 3.43 13.73
CA ASP A 39 17.60 3.88 15.01
C ASP A 39 16.23 4.57 14.83
N SER A 40 15.34 4.45 15.81
CA SER A 40 14.01 5.05 15.79
C SER A 40 14.01 6.58 15.61
N SER A 41 15.12 7.25 15.98
CA SER A 41 15.32 8.68 15.73
C SER A 41 15.43 9.01 14.25
N SER A 42 15.87 8.06 13.42
CA SER A 42 16.01 8.24 11.98
C SER A 42 14.65 8.36 11.29
N ILE A 43 14.55 9.30 10.35
CA ILE A 43 13.39 9.40 9.45
C ILE A 43 13.19 8.11 8.65
N LEU A 44 14.27 7.40 8.29
CA LEU A 44 14.17 6.15 7.51
C LEU A 44 13.45 5.04 8.29
N ALA A 45 13.74 4.91 9.59
CA ALA A 45 13.08 3.94 10.46
C ALA A 45 11.57 4.22 10.56
N LYS A 46 11.19 5.49 10.71
CA LYS A 46 9.79 5.92 10.72
C LYS A 46 9.11 5.67 9.37
N VAL A 47 9.77 6.01 8.26
CA VAL A 47 9.24 5.84 6.89
C VAL A 47 9.03 4.37 6.52
N LYS A 48 9.87 3.43 6.98
CA LYS A 48 9.64 1.98 6.80
C LYS A 48 8.25 1.55 7.25
N ILE A 49 7.89 1.95 8.46
CA ILE A 49 6.66 1.52 9.15
C ILE A 49 5.46 2.29 8.60
N TYR A 50 5.55 3.61 8.63
CA TYR A 50 4.41 4.47 8.32
C TYR A 50 4.24 4.73 6.82
N GLY A 51 5.28 4.51 6.01
CA GLY A 51 5.17 4.45 4.56
C GLY A 51 4.21 3.34 4.12
N VAL A 52 4.24 2.17 4.78
CA VAL A 52 3.28 1.08 4.52
C VAL A 52 1.87 1.48 4.96
N ALA A 53 1.73 2.15 6.11
CA ALA A 53 0.43 2.67 6.57
C ALA A 53 -0.19 3.67 5.56
N ILE A 54 0.64 4.52 4.92
CA ILE A 54 0.21 5.41 3.82
C ILE A 54 -0.44 4.62 2.68
N PHE A 55 0.14 3.48 2.25
CA PHE A 55 -0.47 2.64 1.22
C PHE A 55 -1.86 2.18 1.62
N TYR A 56 -2.05 1.74 2.87
CA TYR A 56 -3.35 1.28 3.36
C TYR A 56 -4.38 2.41 3.42
N VAL A 57 -4.03 3.59 3.95
CA VAL A 57 -4.93 4.75 3.98
C VAL A 57 -5.34 5.15 2.57
N ILE A 58 -4.39 5.29 1.65
CA ILE A 58 -4.69 5.67 0.25
C ILE A 58 -5.53 4.57 -0.43
N SER A 59 -5.28 3.30 -0.15
CA SER A 59 -6.04 2.19 -0.72
C SER A 59 -7.52 2.26 -0.31
N GLY A 60 -7.81 2.42 0.98
CA GLY A 60 -9.19 2.60 1.46
C GLY A 60 -9.86 3.86 0.92
N LEU A 61 -9.11 4.97 0.83
CA LEU A 61 -9.57 6.26 0.30
C LEU A 61 -9.92 6.18 -1.19
N THR A 62 -9.04 5.61 -2.00
CA THR A 62 -9.26 5.50 -3.46
C THR A 62 -10.42 4.56 -3.76
N LEU A 63 -10.53 3.44 -3.04
CA LEU A 63 -11.63 2.50 -3.23
C LEU A 63 -12.98 3.08 -2.82
N SER A 64 -13.06 3.81 -1.71
CA SER A 64 -14.32 4.43 -1.30
C SER A 64 -14.78 5.49 -2.31
N ILE A 65 -13.88 6.34 -2.84
CA ILE A 65 -14.21 7.32 -3.89
C ILE A 65 -14.74 6.64 -5.17
N VAL A 66 -14.19 5.49 -5.53
CA VAL A 66 -14.54 4.80 -6.78
C VAL A 66 -15.82 3.99 -6.65
N TYR A 67 -16.03 3.31 -5.52
CA TYR A 67 -17.08 2.29 -5.38
C TYR A 67 -18.26 2.72 -4.50
N LEU A 68 -18.11 3.71 -3.64
CA LEU A 68 -19.23 4.17 -2.82
C LEU A 68 -20.34 4.76 -3.72
N GLY A 69 -21.57 4.29 -3.54
CA GLY A 69 -22.72 4.65 -4.37
C GLY A 69 -22.73 4.04 -5.78
N LYS A 70 -21.71 3.23 -6.14
CA LYS A 70 -21.62 2.56 -7.46
C LYS A 70 -21.53 1.04 -7.36
N LEU A 71 -21.09 0.51 -6.22
CA LEU A 71 -21.01 -0.92 -6.01
C LEU A 71 -22.41 -1.48 -5.75
N GLU A 72 -22.91 -2.26 -6.70
CA GLU A 72 -24.12 -3.05 -6.48
C GLU A 72 -23.77 -4.26 -5.60
N PHE A 73 -24.63 -4.59 -4.64
CA PHE A 73 -24.44 -5.76 -3.75
C PHE A 73 -24.95 -7.06 -4.38
N THR A 74 -24.72 -7.24 -5.67
CA THR A 74 -25.02 -8.47 -6.40
C THR A 74 -23.77 -9.35 -6.46
N LYS A 75 -23.94 -10.68 -6.55
CA LYS A 75 -22.83 -11.64 -6.69
C LYS A 75 -21.93 -11.30 -7.89
N SER A 76 -22.52 -10.80 -8.98
CA SER A 76 -21.77 -10.39 -10.19
C SER A 76 -20.90 -9.17 -9.92
N SER A 77 -21.47 -8.09 -9.38
CA SER A 77 -20.76 -6.84 -9.11
C SER A 77 -19.61 -7.04 -8.10
N ILE A 78 -19.86 -7.80 -7.03
CA ILE A 78 -18.83 -8.14 -6.04
C ILE A 78 -17.73 -9.02 -6.67
N GLY A 79 -18.10 -10.01 -7.49
CA GLY A 79 -17.15 -10.85 -8.22
C GLY A 79 -16.27 -10.05 -9.18
N GLU A 80 -16.84 -9.08 -9.90
CA GLU A 80 -16.10 -8.18 -10.76
C GLU A 80 -15.15 -7.25 -9.99
N PHE A 81 -15.57 -6.78 -8.81
CA PHE A 81 -14.71 -6.01 -7.91
C PHE A 81 -13.47 -6.83 -7.53
N TYR A 82 -13.67 -8.05 -7.00
CA TYR A 82 -12.55 -8.91 -6.60
C TYR A 82 -11.66 -9.29 -7.78
N PHE A 83 -12.24 -9.61 -8.93
CA PHE A 83 -11.48 -9.93 -10.13
C PHE A 83 -10.60 -8.75 -10.58
N LYS A 84 -11.15 -7.53 -10.62
CA LYS A 84 -10.39 -6.31 -10.96
C LYS A 84 -9.27 -6.01 -9.95
N ARG A 85 -9.42 -6.40 -8.68
CA ARG A 85 -8.36 -6.27 -7.67
C ARG A 85 -7.29 -7.35 -7.83
N ALA A 86 -7.70 -8.60 -8.00
CA ALA A 86 -6.82 -9.74 -8.23
C ALA A 86 -5.90 -9.49 -9.44
N VAL A 87 -6.47 -9.11 -10.59
CA VAL A 87 -5.72 -8.84 -11.82
C VAL A 87 -4.78 -7.65 -11.71
N ARG A 88 -5.05 -6.69 -10.81
CA ARG A 88 -4.17 -5.55 -10.55
C ARG A 88 -2.94 -5.93 -9.71
N VAL A 89 -3.09 -6.86 -8.77
CA VAL A 89 -2.08 -7.15 -7.74
C VAL A 89 -1.36 -8.47 -7.99
N ILE A 90 -2.10 -9.55 -8.19
CA ILE A 90 -1.56 -10.90 -8.20
C ILE A 90 -0.52 -11.16 -9.31
N PRO A 91 -0.71 -10.70 -10.57
CA PRO A 91 0.25 -11.03 -11.63
C PRO A 91 1.68 -10.56 -11.33
N LEU A 92 1.85 -9.33 -10.82
CA LEU A 92 3.17 -8.81 -10.52
C LEU A 92 3.76 -9.46 -9.27
N LEU A 93 2.92 -9.75 -8.27
CA LEU A 93 3.33 -10.53 -7.10
C LEU A 93 3.89 -11.89 -7.50
N TRP A 94 3.22 -12.60 -8.40
CA TRP A 94 3.71 -13.87 -8.93
C TRP A 94 5.01 -13.71 -9.71
N LEU A 95 5.11 -12.70 -10.58
CA LEU A 95 6.33 -12.44 -11.33
C LEU A 95 7.52 -12.20 -10.37
N ALA A 96 7.36 -11.31 -9.39
CA ALA A 96 8.41 -11.01 -8.41
C ALA A 96 8.79 -12.25 -7.58
N THR A 97 7.79 -13.06 -7.19
CA THR A 97 8.01 -14.32 -6.47
C THR A 97 8.81 -15.31 -7.29
N ILE A 98 8.43 -15.52 -8.56
CA ILE A 98 9.13 -16.43 -9.47
C ILE A 98 10.57 -15.98 -9.65
N LEU A 99 10.79 -14.68 -9.90
CA LEU A 99 12.14 -14.13 -10.05
C LEU A 99 12.98 -14.34 -8.78
N GLN A 100 12.42 -14.09 -7.58
CA GLN A 100 13.13 -14.33 -6.32
C GLN A 100 13.52 -15.80 -6.15
N ILE A 101 12.62 -16.74 -6.45
CA ILE A 101 12.90 -18.18 -6.38
C ILE A 101 14.03 -18.56 -7.34
N LEU A 102 14.04 -18.02 -8.56
CA LEU A 102 15.08 -18.31 -9.54
C LEU A 102 16.45 -17.77 -9.10
N ILE A 103 16.49 -16.55 -8.55
CA ILE A 103 17.71 -15.91 -8.03
C ILE A 103 18.29 -16.71 -6.85
N GLU A 104 17.43 -17.25 -5.99
CA GLU A 104 17.83 -18.00 -4.78
C GLU A 104 17.88 -19.52 -4.97
N SER A 105 17.66 -20.03 -6.19
CA SER A 105 17.49 -21.46 -6.49
C SER A 105 18.61 -22.37 -5.96
N ASN A 106 19.86 -21.88 -5.88
CA ASN A 106 20.99 -22.64 -5.36
C ASN A 106 20.97 -22.82 -3.82
N ARG A 107 20.12 -22.08 -3.08
CA ARG A 107 19.91 -22.24 -1.63
C ARG A 107 18.86 -23.31 -1.33
N GLY A 108 18.31 -23.94 -2.36
CA GLY A 108 17.24 -24.93 -2.27
C GLY A 108 15.87 -24.35 -2.60
N TRP A 109 14.90 -25.23 -2.81
CA TRP A 109 13.54 -24.85 -3.13
C TRP A 109 12.77 -24.38 -1.88
N PRO A 110 11.91 -23.35 -1.99
CA PRO A 110 11.06 -22.95 -0.87
C PRO A 110 10.14 -24.09 -0.43
N PRO A 111 9.85 -24.22 0.87
CA PRO A 111 8.86 -25.18 1.36
C PRO A 111 7.49 -24.97 0.69
N VAL A 112 6.75 -26.06 0.47
CA VAL A 112 5.40 -26.03 -0.14
C VAL A 112 4.47 -25.03 0.54
N LYS A 113 4.56 -24.89 1.87
CA LYS A 113 3.78 -23.90 2.62
C LYS A 113 4.03 -22.47 2.13
N LYS A 114 5.28 -22.07 1.88
CA LYS A 114 5.61 -20.75 1.33
C LYS A 114 5.10 -20.61 -0.10
N LEU A 115 5.24 -21.64 -0.93
CA LEU A 115 4.70 -21.62 -2.30
C LEU A 115 3.19 -21.39 -2.29
N LEU A 116 2.44 -22.13 -1.46
CA LEU A 116 1.00 -21.95 -1.29
C LEU A 116 0.65 -20.54 -0.81
N SER A 117 1.41 -19.97 0.13
CA SER A 117 1.21 -18.59 0.59
C SER A 117 1.31 -17.56 -0.53
N ASN A 118 2.27 -17.69 -1.43
CA ASN A 118 2.51 -16.70 -2.48
C ASN A 118 1.57 -16.92 -3.68
N VAL A 119 1.21 -18.17 -3.98
CA VAL A 119 0.24 -18.49 -5.04
C VAL A 119 -1.16 -18.05 -4.65
N THR A 120 -1.61 -18.40 -3.45
CA THR A 120 -2.97 -18.06 -2.98
C THR A 120 -3.08 -16.65 -2.43
N VAL A 121 -1.96 -16.06 -1.98
CA VAL A 121 -1.83 -14.80 -1.23
C VAL A 121 -2.51 -14.81 0.15
N PHE A 122 -3.66 -15.47 0.25
CA PHE A 122 -4.54 -15.50 1.41
C PHE A 122 -3.89 -16.11 2.65
N TYR A 123 -3.19 -17.24 2.53
CA TYR A 123 -2.51 -17.83 3.69
C TYR A 123 -1.40 -16.90 4.22
N GLY A 124 -0.70 -16.21 3.32
CA GLY A 124 0.31 -15.22 3.68
C GLY A 124 -0.25 -14.03 4.44
N SER A 125 -1.52 -13.64 4.21
CA SER A 125 -2.19 -12.58 4.98
C SER A 125 -2.27 -12.90 6.49
N PHE A 126 -2.42 -14.18 6.86
CA PHE A 126 -2.45 -14.60 8.27
C PHE A 126 -1.07 -14.96 8.82
N LYS A 127 -0.12 -15.32 7.95
CA LYS A 127 1.27 -15.60 8.31
C LYS A 127 2.25 -14.84 7.41
N PRO A 128 2.48 -13.54 7.70
CA PRO A 128 3.35 -12.66 6.93
C PRO A 128 4.74 -13.22 6.60
N SER A 129 5.37 -13.92 7.55
CA SER A 129 6.69 -14.56 7.40
C SER A 129 6.78 -15.63 6.30
N THR A 130 5.65 -16.03 5.71
CA THR A 130 5.61 -17.07 4.68
C THR A 130 5.71 -16.55 3.24
N PHE A 131 5.65 -15.22 3.05
CA PHE A 131 5.96 -14.62 1.76
C PHE A 131 7.45 -14.79 1.40
N ILE A 132 7.72 -14.96 0.11
CA ILE A 132 9.09 -15.19 -0.40
C ILE A 132 9.77 -13.86 -0.70
N VAL A 133 9.07 -12.95 -1.36
CA VAL A 133 9.56 -11.59 -1.63
C VAL A 133 9.38 -10.74 -0.37
N GLY A 134 10.45 -10.12 0.11
CA GLY A 134 10.32 -9.19 1.23
C GLY A 134 9.42 -8.00 0.87
N GLY A 135 8.60 -7.58 1.83
CA GLY A 135 7.55 -6.59 1.61
C GLY A 135 6.21 -7.14 1.10
N ALA A 136 6.16 -8.35 0.51
CA ALA A 136 4.91 -8.92 -0.01
C ALA A 136 3.84 -9.19 1.07
N TRP A 137 4.22 -9.22 2.35
CA TRP A 137 3.28 -9.29 3.47
C TRP A 137 2.26 -8.13 3.47
N SER A 138 2.68 -6.92 3.09
CA SER A 138 1.76 -5.77 3.06
C SER A 138 0.73 -5.90 1.95
N ILE A 139 1.10 -6.56 0.85
CA ILE A 139 0.20 -6.92 -0.26
C ILE A 139 -0.78 -8.00 0.22
N GLY A 140 -0.31 -8.97 0.99
CA GLY A 140 -1.18 -9.96 1.66
C GLY A 140 -2.25 -9.30 2.52
N ASN A 141 -1.86 -8.30 3.33
CA ASN A 141 -2.79 -7.51 4.12
C ASN A 141 -3.80 -6.78 3.22
N GLU A 142 -3.33 -6.15 2.14
CA GLU A 142 -4.20 -5.42 1.22
C GLU A 142 -5.25 -6.32 0.54
N ILE A 143 -4.90 -7.57 0.18
CA ILE A 143 -5.87 -8.54 -0.34
C ILE A 143 -6.95 -8.87 0.70
N LEU A 144 -6.58 -9.03 1.98
CA LEU A 144 -7.57 -9.22 3.05
C LEU A 144 -8.47 -7.98 3.19
N PHE A 145 -7.90 -6.78 3.09
CA PHE A 145 -8.65 -5.53 3.18
C PHE A 145 -9.65 -5.40 2.03
N TYR A 146 -9.24 -5.80 0.83
CA TYR A 146 -10.13 -5.87 -0.34
C TYR A 146 -11.26 -6.87 -0.12
N LEU A 147 -11.00 -8.03 0.48
CA LEU A 147 -12.05 -9.01 0.79
C LEU A 147 -13.10 -8.44 1.75
N LEU A 148 -12.69 -7.63 2.72
CA LEU A 148 -13.58 -6.98 3.69
C LEU A 148 -14.23 -5.70 3.17
N PHE A 149 -13.71 -5.11 2.09
CA PHE A 149 -14.16 -3.81 1.57
C PHE A 149 -15.64 -3.79 1.18
N PRO A 150 -16.20 -4.74 0.40
CA PRO A 150 -17.63 -4.74 0.07
C PRO A 150 -18.53 -4.80 1.31
N LEU A 151 -18.12 -5.51 2.36
CA LEU A 151 -18.85 -5.55 3.62
C LEU A 151 -18.86 -4.16 4.28
N LEU A 152 -17.71 -3.48 4.36
CA LEU A 152 -17.64 -2.12 4.93
C LEU A 152 -18.49 -1.12 4.15
N VAL A 153 -18.47 -1.18 2.82
CA VAL A 153 -19.33 -0.36 1.96
C VAL A 153 -20.81 -0.68 2.17
N TRP A 154 -21.15 -1.96 2.32
CA TRP A 154 -22.52 -2.39 2.64
C TRP A 154 -23.01 -1.82 3.98
N LEU A 155 -22.16 -1.85 5.03
CA LEU A 155 -22.50 -1.25 6.32
C LEU A 155 -22.77 0.25 6.17
N ILE A 156 -21.94 0.98 5.43
CA ILE A 156 -22.14 2.42 5.17
C ILE A 156 -23.49 2.68 4.49
N VAL A 157 -23.78 1.95 3.41
CA VAL A 157 -25.01 2.13 2.61
C VAL A 157 -26.26 1.74 3.41
N LYS A 158 -26.17 0.68 4.23
CA LYS A 158 -27.30 0.21 5.04
C LYS A 158 -27.60 1.17 6.19
N ASN A 159 -26.57 1.52 6.95
CA ASN A 159 -26.63 2.51 8.03
C ASN A 159 -25.21 2.88 8.46
N VAL A 160 -24.83 4.14 8.27
CA VAL A 160 -23.50 4.65 8.68
C VAL A 160 -23.11 4.33 10.13
N ARG A 161 -24.07 4.22 11.05
CA ARG A 161 -23.81 3.83 12.45
C ARG A 161 -23.17 2.45 12.55
N PHE A 162 -23.55 1.50 11.68
CA PHE A 162 -22.93 0.17 11.64
C PHE A 162 -21.47 0.24 11.20
N PHE A 163 -21.13 1.17 10.29
CA PHE A 163 -19.74 1.40 9.90
C PHE A 163 -18.93 2.00 11.05
N TYR A 164 -19.48 2.93 11.83
CA TYR A 164 -18.79 3.44 13.03
C TYR A 164 -18.57 2.35 14.09
N VAL A 165 -19.56 1.50 14.32
CA VAL A 165 -19.41 0.32 15.20
C VAL A 165 -18.32 -0.61 14.66
N ALA A 166 -18.29 -0.86 13.35
CA ALA A 166 -17.23 -1.67 12.73
C ALA A 166 -15.85 -1.03 12.93
N ILE A 167 -15.69 0.29 12.78
CA ILE A 167 -14.43 1.00 13.07
C ILE A 167 -14.00 0.79 14.52
N LEU A 168 -14.93 0.87 15.48
CA LEU A 168 -14.62 0.61 16.89
C LEU A 168 -14.04 -0.80 17.06
N PHE A 169 -14.67 -1.83 16.49
CA PHE A 169 -14.14 -3.20 16.53
C PHE A 169 -12.80 -3.35 15.79
N ILE A 170 -12.63 -2.71 14.64
CA ILE A 170 -11.37 -2.72 13.86
C ILE A 170 -10.24 -2.01 14.63
N SER A 171 -10.55 -1.06 15.50
CA SER A 171 -9.55 -0.39 16.33
C SER A 171 -9.04 -1.26 17.48
N LEU A 172 -9.78 -2.28 17.92
CA LEU A 172 -9.41 -3.09 19.08
C LEU A 172 -8.08 -3.85 18.87
N PRO A 173 -7.84 -4.56 17.74
CA PRO A 173 -6.54 -5.18 17.48
C PRO A 173 -5.38 -4.17 17.46
N PHE A 174 -5.57 -3.01 16.83
CA PHE A 174 -4.57 -1.95 16.79
C PHE A 174 -4.17 -1.52 18.21
N PHE A 175 -5.14 -1.21 19.08
CA PHE A 175 -4.85 -0.82 20.45
C PHE A 175 -4.26 -1.98 21.27
N TYR A 176 -4.72 -3.22 21.04
CA TYR A 176 -4.16 -4.40 21.67
C TYR A 176 -2.66 -4.54 21.35
N TYR A 177 -2.25 -4.52 20.08
CA TYR A 177 -0.84 -4.65 19.71
C TYR A 177 -0.01 -3.43 20.12
N THR A 178 -0.61 -2.23 20.13
CA THR A 178 0.07 -1.00 20.59
C THR A 178 0.48 -1.07 22.06
N PHE A 179 -0.38 -1.62 22.93
CA PHE A 179 -0.17 -1.54 24.39
C PHE A 179 0.14 -2.87 25.07
N LYS A 180 -0.21 -4.01 24.46
CA LYS A 180 -0.10 -5.34 25.10
C LYS A 180 0.48 -6.44 24.19
N GLY A 181 0.16 -6.42 22.89
CA GLY A 181 0.52 -7.51 21.99
C GLY A 181 1.99 -7.55 21.61
N LEU A 182 2.68 -6.40 21.67
CA LEU A 182 4.11 -6.26 21.39
C LEU A 182 4.88 -5.96 22.67
N ASN A 183 5.94 -6.73 22.92
CA ASN A 183 6.83 -6.53 24.05
C ASN A 183 7.90 -5.48 23.71
N PRO A 184 7.96 -4.31 24.39
CA PRO A 184 8.94 -3.26 24.12
C PRO A 184 10.39 -3.64 24.49
N THR A 185 10.61 -4.73 25.23
CA THR A 185 11.96 -5.20 25.58
C THR A 185 12.57 -6.16 24.55
N GLU A 186 11.79 -6.56 23.55
CA GLU A 186 12.23 -7.42 22.45
C GLU A 186 12.35 -6.62 21.15
N THR A 187 13.23 -7.07 20.26
CA THR A 187 13.39 -6.44 18.95
C THR A 187 12.12 -6.61 18.10
N LEU A 188 11.85 -5.64 17.22
CA LEU A 188 10.72 -5.71 16.31
C LEU A 188 10.82 -6.92 15.36
N GLY A 189 12.05 -7.32 14.97
CA GLY A 189 12.29 -8.47 14.11
C GLY A 189 11.76 -9.78 14.68
N HIS A 190 11.97 -10.04 15.98
CA HIS A 190 11.45 -11.25 16.64
C HIS A 190 9.92 -11.30 16.74
N GLN A 191 9.28 -10.13 16.72
CA GLN A 191 7.83 -9.99 16.83
C GLN A 191 7.19 -9.57 15.50
N TRP A 192 7.90 -9.74 14.38
CA TRP A 192 7.47 -9.23 13.08
C TRP A 192 6.09 -9.75 12.66
N ASP A 193 5.80 -11.03 12.87
CA ASP A 193 4.49 -11.61 12.53
C ASP A 193 3.33 -11.01 13.34
N LYS A 194 3.60 -10.50 14.55
CA LYS A 194 2.59 -9.79 15.34
C LYS A 194 2.32 -8.40 14.78
N TYR A 195 3.37 -7.65 14.44
CA TYR A 195 3.25 -6.32 13.83
C TYR A 195 2.66 -6.37 12.43
N ALA A 196 3.12 -7.30 11.59
CA ALA A 196 2.71 -7.44 10.21
C ALA A 196 1.29 -8.02 10.05
N ASN A 197 0.65 -8.45 11.15
CA ASN A 197 -0.69 -9.01 11.18
C ASN A 197 -1.71 -8.08 10.51
N SER A 198 -2.56 -8.62 9.63
CA SER A 198 -3.52 -7.79 8.89
C SER A 198 -4.50 -7.04 9.79
N PHE A 199 -4.96 -7.65 10.89
CA PHE A 199 -5.93 -7.02 11.79
C PHE A 199 -5.34 -5.82 12.54
N ASP A 200 -4.06 -5.87 12.87
CA ASP A 200 -3.33 -4.73 13.46
C ASP A 200 -3.29 -3.53 12.51
N GLN A 201 -3.13 -3.80 11.22
CA GLN A 201 -2.95 -2.78 10.18
C GLN A 201 -4.28 -2.28 9.57
N PHE A 202 -5.38 -3.01 9.77
CA PHE A 202 -6.64 -2.77 9.06
C PHE A 202 -7.28 -1.40 9.37
N ILE A 203 -6.98 -0.82 10.54
CA ILE A 203 -7.47 0.50 10.93
C ILE A 203 -7.07 1.60 9.94
N PHE A 204 -5.86 1.53 9.37
CA PHE A 204 -5.39 2.52 8.38
C PHE A 204 -6.25 2.50 7.12
N PHE A 205 -6.61 1.31 6.65
CA PHE A 205 -7.51 1.13 5.51
C PHE A 205 -8.92 1.65 5.81
N ALA A 206 -9.47 1.33 6.99
CA ALA A 206 -10.78 1.80 7.41
C ALA A 206 -10.86 3.33 7.55
N ILE A 207 -9.79 3.97 8.05
CA ILE A 207 -9.67 5.44 8.09
C ILE A 207 -9.62 6.03 6.68
N GLY A 208 -8.93 5.38 5.75
CA GLY A 208 -8.99 5.75 4.33
C GLY A 208 -10.41 5.76 3.78
N ILE A 209 -11.20 4.73 4.07
CA ILE A 209 -12.62 4.67 3.68
C ILE A 209 -13.40 5.84 4.30
N LEU A 210 -13.20 6.12 5.59
CA LEU A 210 -13.82 7.24 6.30
C LEU A 210 -13.50 8.58 5.61
N PHE A 211 -12.26 8.80 5.19
CA PHE A 211 -11.86 10.00 4.48
C PHE A 211 -12.53 10.16 3.12
N GLY A 212 -12.58 9.11 2.32
CA GLY A 212 -13.23 9.19 1.00
C GLY A 212 -14.74 9.28 1.06
N THR A 213 -15.33 8.94 2.20
CA THR A 213 -16.79 8.93 2.40
C THR A 213 -17.30 10.20 3.07
N PHE A 214 -16.67 10.63 4.17
CA PHE A 214 -17.23 11.63 5.08
C PHE A 214 -16.37 12.87 5.27
N ALA A 215 -15.07 12.81 4.94
CA ALA A 215 -14.19 13.91 5.33
C ALA A 215 -14.45 15.16 4.48
N PRO A 216 -14.67 16.33 5.12
CA PRO A 216 -14.98 17.56 4.41
C PRO A 216 -13.80 18.00 3.55
N LYS A 217 -14.06 18.64 2.42
CA LYS A 217 -12.98 19.22 1.61
C LYS A 217 -12.45 20.49 2.26
N LEU A 218 -11.13 20.59 2.40
CA LEU A 218 -10.45 21.76 2.99
C LEU A 218 -10.34 22.94 2.02
N VAL A 219 -11.46 23.34 1.40
CA VAL A 219 -11.48 24.34 0.32
C VAL A 219 -10.97 25.71 0.78
N LYS A 220 -11.31 26.11 2.01
CA LYS A 220 -10.91 27.41 2.58
C LYS A 220 -9.42 27.49 2.92
N LEU A 221 -8.75 26.36 3.10
CA LEU A 221 -7.33 26.30 3.52
C LEU A 221 -6.39 25.92 2.38
N LYS A 222 -6.89 25.82 1.13
CA LYS A 222 -6.14 25.29 -0.02
C LYS A 222 -4.76 25.92 -0.19
N SER A 223 -4.65 27.24 -0.10
CA SER A 223 -3.38 27.97 -0.26
C SER A 223 -2.35 27.65 0.83
N TYR A 224 -2.79 27.22 2.01
CA TYR A 224 -1.93 26.89 3.16
C TYR A 224 -1.62 25.40 3.28
N LEU A 225 -2.30 24.53 2.52
CA LEU A 225 -2.09 23.09 2.58
C LEU A 225 -0.62 22.68 2.37
N PRO A 226 0.16 23.26 1.44
CA PRO A 226 1.57 22.90 1.29
C PRO A 226 2.38 23.17 2.56
N LEU A 227 2.12 24.30 3.24
CA LEU A 227 2.78 24.65 4.49
C LEU A 227 2.42 23.67 5.62
N PHE A 228 1.13 23.31 5.74
CA PHE A 228 0.72 22.29 6.71
C PHE A 228 1.32 20.91 6.39
N ILE A 229 1.39 20.52 5.12
CA ILE A 229 2.06 19.27 4.73
C ILE A 229 3.51 19.29 5.20
N ILE A 230 4.25 20.36 4.92
CA ILE A 230 5.65 20.51 5.35
C ILE A 230 5.74 20.45 6.88
N ALA A 231 4.90 21.21 7.60
CA ALA A 231 4.91 21.23 9.06
C ALA A 231 4.66 19.84 9.67
N PHE A 232 3.63 19.12 9.19
CA PHE A 232 3.30 17.78 9.71
C PHE A 232 4.33 16.72 9.29
N VAL A 233 4.95 16.84 8.12
CA VAL A 233 6.08 15.98 7.71
C VAL A 233 7.30 16.24 8.58
N LEU A 234 7.60 17.48 8.93
CA LEU A 234 8.69 17.83 9.85
C LEU A 234 8.40 17.32 11.27
N LEU A 235 7.17 17.50 11.77
CA LEU A 235 6.76 16.93 13.06
C LEU A 235 6.91 15.42 13.09
N PHE A 236 6.55 14.73 12.00
CA PHE A 236 6.75 13.28 11.86
C PHE A 236 8.24 12.91 11.85
N ALA A 237 9.05 13.62 11.04
CA ALA A 237 10.48 13.33 10.89
C ALA A 237 11.25 13.49 12.20
N TYR A 238 10.98 14.57 12.93
CA TYR A 238 11.68 14.98 14.15
C TYR A 238 10.94 14.60 15.44
N PHE A 239 9.91 13.75 15.38
CA PHE A 239 9.24 13.26 16.58
C PHE A 239 10.26 12.58 17.51
N PRO A 240 10.33 12.96 18.81
CA PRO A 240 11.37 12.51 19.72
C PRO A 240 11.14 11.06 20.14
N VAL A 241 11.86 10.15 19.49
CA VAL A 241 11.95 8.73 19.82
C VAL A 241 13.34 8.26 19.39
N SER A 242 13.93 7.35 20.15
CA SER A 242 15.25 6.79 19.89
C SER A 242 15.30 5.32 20.30
N GLY A 243 16.36 4.63 19.90
CA GLY A 243 16.57 3.21 20.20
C GLY A 243 15.92 2.28 19.20
N GLU A 244 15.67 1.05 19.64
CA GLU A 244 15.17 -0.05 18.81
C GLU A 244 13.85 0.29 18.08
N PRO A 245 13.68 -0.12 16.80
CA PRO A 245 12.48 0.16 16.00
C PRO A 245 11.15 -0.29 16.63
N ILE A 246 11.18 -1.17 17.62
CA ILE A 246 9.99 -1.57 18.40
C ILE A 246 9.30 -0.35 19.04
N HIS A 247 10.06 0.67 19.44
CA HIS A 247 9.53 1.88 20.07
C HIS A 247 8.68 2.73 19.12
N LEU A 248 8.79 2.53 17.80
CA LEU A 248 7.93 3.17 16.82
C LEU A 248 6.52 2.55 16.77
N VAL A 249 6.35 1.30 17.20
CA VAL A 249 5.11 0.53 17.02
C VAL A 249 4.40 0.17 18.32
N VAL A 250 4.81 0.76 19.44
CA VAL A 250 4.21 0.56 20.77
C VAL A 250 3.90 1.88 21.46
N GLY A 251 3.01 1.82 22.45
CA GLY A 251 2.70 2.92 23.36
C GLY A 251 2.20 4.19 22.68
N TYR A 252 2.43 5.33 23.33
CA TYR A 252 2.00 6.64 22.85
C TYR A 252 2.68 7.03 21.52
N THR A 253 3.94 6.62 21.32
CA THR A 253 4.71 6.89 20.09
C THR A 253 3.97 6.40 18.87
N ARG A 254 3.48 5.15 18.91
CA ARG A 254 2.73 4.58 17.80
C ARG A 254 1.47 5.40 17.50
N ILE A 255 0.74 5.81 18.54
CA ILE A 255 -0.49 6.61 18.38
C ILE A 255 -0.17 7.93 17.68
N VAL A 256 0.82 8.68 18.17
CA VAL A 256 1.16 9.99 17.61
C VAL A 256 1.64 9.86 16.17
N LEU A 257 2.58 8.97 15.88
CA LEU A 257 3.09 8.78 14.53
C LEU A 257 2.00 8.28 13.56
N SER A 258 1.07 7.43 14.02
CA SER A 258 -0.09 7.02 13.23
C SER A 258 -0.99 8.21 12.89
N LEU A 259 -1.30 9.06 13.88
CA LEU A 259 -2.11 10.26 13.68
C LEU A 259 -1.43 11.24 12.72
N LEU A 260 -0.14 11.51 12.88
CA LEU A 260 0.62 12.36 11.96
C LEU A 260 0.56 11.81 10.52
N THR A 261 0.73 10.50 10.36
CA THR A 261 0.64 9.83 9.05
C THR A 261 -0.75 9.98 8.42
N ILE A 262 -1.80 9.79 9.21
CA ILE A 262 -3.20 9.94 8.80
C ILE A 262 -3.49 11.39 8.40
N ILE A 263 -3.01 12.37 9.18
CA ILE A 263 -3.16 13.80 8.87
C ILE A 263 -2.44 14.15 7.56
N VAL A 264 -1.20 13.68 7.37
CA VAL A 264 -0.47 13.90 6.10
C VAL A 264 -1.26 13.33 4.93
N CYS A 265 -1.79 12.11 5.03
CA CYS A 265 -2.64 11.53 3.97
C CYS A 265 -3.85 12.42 3.66
N TYR A 266 -4.52 12.93 4.69
CA TYR A 266 -5.67 13.81 4.54
C TYR A 266 -5.32 15.18 3.91
N LEU A 267 -4.18 15.76 4.28
CA LEU A 267 -3.70 17.01 3.69
C LEU A 267 -3.34 16.83 2.22
N PHE A 268 -2.63 15.75 1.86
CA PHE A 268 -2.34 15.40 0.47
C PHE A 268 -3.63 15.16 -0.34
N TYR A 269 -4.64 14.52 0.24
CA TYR A 269 -5.95 14.32 -0.39
C TYR A 269 -6.67 15.63 -0.77
N ASN A 270 -6.40 16.71 -0.03
CA ASN A 270 -7.02 18.01 -0.24
C ASN A 270 -6.16 18.99 -1.04
N CYS A 271 -4.85 18.75 -1.15
CA CYS A 271 -3.93 19.60 -1.91
C CYS A 271 -4.03 19.28 -3.41
N ASP A 272 -3.99 20.30 -4.28
CA ASP A 272 -4.00 20.11 -5.74
C ASP A 272 -2.61 20.17 -6.39
N PHE A 273 -1.59 20.53 -5.59
CA PHE A 273 -0.20 20.72 -6.04
C PHE A 273 -0.07 21.63 -7.28
N GLY A 274 -1.00 22.58 -7.46
CA GLY A 274 -1.02 23.50 -8.59
C GLY A 274 0.28 24.29 -8.75
N PHE A 275 0.90 24.64 -7.62
CA PHE A 275 2.16 25.38 -7.51
C PHE A 275 3.40 24.66 -8.05
N LEU A 276 3.36 23.33 -8.21
CA LEU A 276 4.53 22.59 -8.72
C LEU A 276 4.71 22.80 -10.22
N PRO A 277 5.96 22.98 -10.69
CA PRO A 277 6.26 23.06 -12.12
C PRO A 277 5.95 21.74 -12.83
N GLY A 278 5.76 21.81 -14.15
CA GLY A 278 5.35 20.66 -14.97
C GLY A 278 6.28 19.45 -14.85
N PHE A 279 7.60 19.67 -14.82
CA PHE A 279 8.57 18.57 -14.71
C PHE A 279 8.46 17.83 -13.36
N MET A 280 8.24 18.53 -12.25
CA MET A 280 8.06 17.90 -10.93
C MET A 280 6.78 17.07 -10.90
N LYS A 281 5.69 17.59 -11.49
CA LYS A 281 4.45 16.82 -11.65
C LYS A 281 4.68 15.58 -12.50
N ALA A 282 5.46 15.66 -13.58
CA ALA A 282 5.79 14.51 -14.41
C ALA A 282 6.56 13.43 -13.62
N ILE A 283 7.56 13.82 -12.82
CA ILE A 283 8.29 12.90 -11.93
C ILE A 283 7.34 12.26 -10.92
N LEU A 284 6.52 13.04 -10.24
CA LEU A 284 5.59 12.51 -9.24
C LEU A 284 4.54 11.59 -9.86
N ASN A 285 4.03 11.88 -11.06
CA ASN A 285 3.14 10.99 -11.79
C ASN A 285 3.85 9.67 -12.14
N PHE A 286 5.08 9.73 -12.64
CA PHE A 286 5.87 8.54 -12.93
C PHE A 286 6.06 7.65 -11.70
N LEU A 287 6.48 8.24 -10.57
CA LEU A 287 6.66 7.51 -9.32
C LEU A 287 5.34 6.94 -8.79
N ALA A 288 4.24 7.67 -8.95
CA ALA A 288 2.93 7.24 -8.53
C ALA A 288 2.38 6.06 -9.34
N GLU A 289 2.58 6.09 -10.65
CA GLU A 289 2.13 5.02 -11.56
C GLU A 289 2.94 3.75 -11.36
N CYS A 290 4.26 3.89 -11.24
CA CYS A 290 5.17 2.78 -11.03
C CYS A 290 5.28 2.35 -9.56
N SER A 291 4.54 2.96 -8.62
CA SER A 291 4.75 2.78 -7.18
C SER A 291 4.67 1.32 -6.73
N TYR A 292 3.81 0.53 -7.40
CA TYR A 292 3.63 -0.88 -7.08
C TYR A 292 4.84 -1.72 -7.49
N SER A 293 5.31 -1.56 -8.72
CA SER A 293 6.56 -2.18 -9.18
C SER A 293 7.79 -1.70 -8.42
N ILE A 294 7.90 -0.41 -8.11
CA ILE A 294 9.01 0.14 -7.30
C ILE A 294 9.03 -0.54 -5.93
N TYR A 295 7.87 -0.63 -5.28
CA TYR A 295 7.74 -1.26 -3.98
C TYR A 295 8.07 -2.75 -4.01
N LEU A 296 7.72 -3.49 -5.06
CA LEU A 296 7.89 -4.93 -5.04
C LEU A 296 9.21 -5.42 -5.64
N LEU A 297 9.69 -4.80 -6.71
CA LEU A 297 10.85 -5.28 -7.46
C LEU A 297 12.19 -4.90 -6.84
N HIS A 298 12.25 -3.85 -6.00
CA HIS A 298 13.54 -3.35 -5.50
C HIS A 298 14.35 -4.40 -4.71
N GLN A 299 13.69 -5.27 -3.93
CA GLN A 299 14.39 -6.32 -3.18
C GLN A 299 14.85 -7.45 -4.10
N VAL A 300 14.04 -7.79 -5.11
CA VAL A 300 14.38 -8.79 -6.13
C VAL A 300 15.60 -8.34 -6.93
N ILE A 301 15.62 -7.07 -7.32
CA ILE A 301 16.74 -6.45 -8.04
C ILE A 301 17.98 -6.38 -7.16
N PHE A 302 17.82 -5.97 -5.89
CA PHE A 302 18.93 -5.97 -4.94
C PHE A 302 19.53 -7.38 -4.78
N ALA A 303 18.70 -8.41 -4.59
CA ALA A 303 19.15 -9.79 -4.45
C ALA A 303 19.86 -10.30 -5.72
N ALA A 304 19.36 -9.96 -6.91
CA ALA A 304 20.01 -10.29 -8.18
C ALA A 304 21.39 -9.62 -8.29
N LEU A 305 21.47 -8.31 -8.04
CA LEU A 305 22.73 -7.58 -8.12
C LEU A 305 23.74 -8.07 -7.08
N LEU A 306 23.31 -8.28 -5.84
CA LEU A 306 24.17 -8.82 -4.77
C LEU A 306 24.76 -10.18 -5.15
N ARG A 307 24.00 -11.00 -5.89
CA ARG A 307 24.43 -12.32 -6.32
C ARG A 307 25.37 -12.29 -7.53
N PHE A 308 25.05 -11.47 -8.54
CA PHE A 308 25.71 -11.53 -9.85
C PHE A 308 26.71 -10.39 -10.09
N VAL A 309 26.70 -9.34 -9.28
CA VAL A 309 27.55 -8.16 -9.43
C VAL A 309 28.33 -7.93 -8.14
N HIS A 310 29.63 -8.20 -8.19
CA HIS A 310 30.54 -7.91 -7.07
C HIS A 310 31.02 -6.46 -7.15
N THR A 311 30.54 -5.61 -6.26
CA THR A 311 30.89 -4.19 -6.22
C THR A 311 30.77 -3.62 -4.81
N THR A 312 31.10 -2.34 -4.64
CA THR A 312 30.98 -1.64 -3.36
C THR A 312 29.53 -1.30 -3.04
N ALA A 313 29.20 -1.14 -1.76
CA ALA A 313 27.84 -0.79 -1.32
C ALA A 313 27.27 0.47 -2.02
N PRO A 314 28.00 1.58 -2.20
CA PRO A 314 27.47 2.75 -2.90
C PRO A 314 27.09 2.47 -4.36
N VAL A 315 27.92 1.71 -5.07
CA VAL A 315 27.65 1.33 -6.47
C VAL A 315 26.48 0.35 -6.54
N LEU A 316 26.40 -0.62 -5.62
CA LEU A 316 25.29 -1.55 -5.53
C LEU A 316 23.95 -0.84 -5.29
N ILE A 317 23.93 0.15 -4.37
CA ILE A 317 22.75 0.97 -4.10
C ILE A 317 22.34 1.76 -5.34
N LEU A 318 23.30 2.44 -5.99
CA LEU A 318 23.04 3.23 -7.20
C LEU A 318 22.46 2.36 -8.33
N LEU A 319 23.06 1.19 -8.57
CA LEU A 319 22.57 0.24 -9.57
C LEU A 319 21.18 -0.28 -9.21
N THR A 320 20.95 -0.63 -7.93
CA THR A 320 19.65 -1.13 -7.47
C THR A 320 18.55 -0.09 -7.68
N VAL A 321 18.76 1.15 -7.25
CA VAL A 321 17.77 2.22 -7.42
C VAL A 321 17.52 2.51 -8.90
N SER A 322 18.58 2.64 -9.70
CA SER A 322 18.47 2.94 -11.13
C SER A 322 17.73 1.83 -11.88
N LEU A 323 18.11 0.56 -11.68
CA LEU A 323 17.43 -0.58 -12.29
C LEU A 323 16.00 -0.74 -11.77
N THR A 324 15.74 -0.43 -10.49
CA THR A 324 14.37 -0.44 -9.95
C THR A 324 13.49 0.53 -10.70
N LEU A 325 13.93 1.77 -10.93
CA LEU A 325 13.13 2.76 -11.65
C LEU A 325 12.89 2.34 -13.11
N VAL A 326 13.94 1.87 -13.81
CA VAL A 326 13.83 1.43 -15.21
C VAL A 326 12.95 0.19 -15.36
N LEU A 327 13.19 -0.86 -14.56
CA LEU A 327 12.41 -2.09 -14.63
C LEU A 327 10.97 -1.89 -14.14
N SER A 328 10.74 -0.97 -13.20
CA SER A 328 9.38 -0.61 -12.78
C SER A 328 8.62 0.13 -13.86
N TYR A 329 9.27 1.00 -14.63
CA TYR A 329 8.66 1.63 -15.80
C TYR A 329 8.25 0.59 -16.84
N ILE A 330 9.15 -0.34 -17.16
CA ILE A 330 8.89 -1.41 -18.13
C ILE A 330 7.75 -2.31 -17.63
N SER A 331 7.83 -2.76 -16.38
CA SER A 331 6.81 -3.58 -15.74
C SER A 331 5.44 -2.91 -15.76
N TYR A 332 5.35 -1.62 -15.37
CA TYR A 332 4.10 -0.89 -15.38
C TYR A 332 3.46 -0.85 -16.78
N ASN A 333 4.23 -0.43 -17.78
CA ASN A 333 3.70 -0.19 -19.13
C ASN A 333 3.36 -1.46 -19.90
N TYR A 334 4.19 -2.51 -19.77
CA TYR A 334 4.08 -3.71 -20.59
C TYR A 334 3.45 -4.89 -19.87
N PHE A 335 3.56 -4.96 -18.54
CA PHE A 335 3.05 -6.08 -17.75
C PHE A 335 1.79 -5.69 -16.97
N GLU A 336 1.87 -4.69 -16.08
CA GLU A 336 0.73 -4.31 -15.24
C GLU A 336 -0.46 -3.77 -16.04
N LEU A 337 -0.22 -2.83 -16.97
CA LEU A 337 -1.26 -2.29 -17.84
C LEU A 337 -1.90 -3.35 -18.73
N TYR A 338 -1.11 -4.33 -19.21
CA TYR A 338 -1.65 -5.44 -19.99
C TYR A 338 -2.71 -6.21 -19.20
N PHE A 339 -2.38 -6.70 -18.01
CA PHE A 339 -3.32 -7.44 -17.17
C PHE A 339 -4.51 -6.58 -16.76
N MET A 340 -4.28 -5.34 -16.31
CA MET A 340 -5.38 -4.45 -15.91
C MET A 340 -6.36 -4.16 -17.06
N ASN A 341 -5.86 -3.95 -18.28
CA ASN A 341 -6.70 -3.69 -19.45
C ASN A 341 -7.42 -4.95 -19.91
N TRP A 342 -6.75 -6.09 -19.89
CA TRP A 342 -7.37 -7.40 -20.12
C TRP A 342 -8.53 -7.64 -19.14
N GLY A 343 -8.31 -7.41 -17.84
CA GLY A 343 -9.34 -7.59 -16.82
C GLY A 343 -10.54 -6.65 -16.99
N LYS A 344 -10.31 -5.41 -17.44
CA LYS A 344 -11.41 -4.48 -17.79
C LYS A 344 -12.23 -4.98 -18.96
N ARG A 345 -11.59 -5.40 -20.06
CA ARG A 345 -12.25 -5.93 -21.26
C ARG A 345 -13.05 -7.20 -20.94
N TYR A 346 -12.47 -8.12 -20.17
CA TYR A 346 -13.15 -9.34 -19.75
C TYR A 346 -14.46 -9.05 -19.00
N VAL A 347 -14.43 -8.12 -18.04
CA VAL A 347 -15.63 -7.71 -17.30
C VAL A 347 -16.65 -7.01 -18.21
N GLN A 348 -16.21 -6.17 -19.14
CA GLN A 348 -17.09 -5.49 -20.09
C GLN A 348 -17.81 -6.49 -21.01
N ASN A 349 -17.09 -7.44 -21.58
CA ASN A 349 -17.65 -8.47 -22.46
C ASN A 349 -18.68 -9.33 -21.71
N LYS A 350 -18.35 -9.76 -20.48
CA LYS A 350 -19.27 -10.55 -19.64
C LYS A 350 -20.57 -9.80 -19.31
N ARG A 351 -20.49 -8.48 -19.10
CA ARG A 351 -21.69 -7.63 -18.91
C ARG A 351 -22.52 -7.55 -20.20
N ALA A 352 -21.87 -7.39 -21.35
CA ALA A 352 -22.53 -7.31 -22.65
C ALA A 352 -23.26 -8.61 -23.02
N GLU A 353 -22.63 -9.76 -22.79
CA GLU A 353 -23.25 -11.09 -22.99
C GLU A 353 -24.50 -11.26 -22.12
N LYS A 354 -24.46 -10.81 -20.85
CA LYS A 354 -25.59 -10.91 -19.93
C LYS A 354 -26.78 -10.02 -20.33
N THR A 355 -26.54 -8.91 -21.02
CA THR A 355 -27.61 -8.06 -21.59
C THR A 355 -28.21 -8.60 -22.88
N LEU A 356 -27.53 -9.53 -23.57
CA LEU A 356 -27.99 -10.12 -24.83
C LEU A 356 -28.76 -11.44 -24.65
N LEU A 357 -28.69 -12.06 -23.46
CA LEU A 357 -29.51 -13.23 -23.15
C LEU A 357 -30.95 -12.78 -22.85
N PRO A 358 -31.97 -13.26 -23.61
CA PRO A 358 -33.35 -12.97 -23.30
C PRO A 358 -33.68 -13.51 -21.91
N VAL A 359 -34.41 -12.71 -21.13
CA VAL A 359 -34.96 -13.13 -19.84
C VAL A 359 -35.93 -14.27 -20.12
N SER A 360 -35.48 -15.51 -19.93
CA SER A 360 -36.28 -16.73 -20.02
C SER A 360 -36.96 -17.02 -18.69
#